data_AF-A0A6H1ZC94-F1
#
_entry.id   AF-A0A6H1ZC94-F1
#
_cell.length_a   1.000
_cell.length_b   1.000
_cell.length_c   1.000
_cell.angle_alpha   90.00
_cell.angle_beta   90.00
_cell.angle_gamma   90.00
#
_symmetry.space_group_name_H-M   'P 1'
#
loop_
_entity.id
_entity.type
_entity.pdbx_description
1 polymer ?
#
loop_
_entity_poly.entity_id
_entity_poly.type
_entity_poly.pdbx_seq_one_letter_code
_entity_poly.pdbx_strand_id
1 'polypeptide(L)'
;MKNIIFADDKTIKQPKGALIVEKPQEQDHILGGEAGEDFDILMENGQWLDERPEPELQRNNKGDTFMCVTYSLNNIHEYIYKKRYDEIINFSDIFVGVGSGTIRGRGNSKRTVAEWKRTHGWVKEGDYPYLDDMTLDEVYKPLTSALLKKGLEGLDLATTRYKWVGDNSATAIKAGLKHSPVQVDVQQYNIKNGIVYWNSVSQAYIHEVAIVGYVDGKYWIIEDSENEQYLKYAWNYPFGSPMIHCIKKTMKIEILKKKGHSALCVKTYDEPSLIAFSGGDITAETLFKSVYGIRGWNEVPIKEVDEWPFPIKHIFNSNPYRGN
;
A
#
# COMPACT_ATOMS: atom_id res chain seq x y z
N MET A 1 -16.18 14.05 -10.99
CA MET A 1 -16.47 12.99 -10.00
C MET A 1 -16.89 11.74 -10.76
N LYS A 2 -16.15 10.64 -10.61
CA LYS A 2 -16.58 9.34 -11.12
C LYS A 2 -17.94 8.97 -10.50
N ASN A 3 -18.77 8.24 -11.21
CA ASN A 3 -20.05 7.74 -10.67
C ASN A 3 -19.74 6.76 -9.53
N ILE A 4 -19.96 7.20 -8.29
CA ILE A 4 -19.84 6.36 -7.11
C ILE A 4 -21.05 5.44 -7.05
N ILE A 5 -20.81 4.14 -7.07
CA ILE A 5 -21.85 3.13 -6.94
C ILE A 5 -21.75 2.56 -5.53
N PHE A 6 -22.87 2.63 -4.80
CA PHE A 6 -22.99 2.05 -3.48
C PHE A 6 -23.73 0.72 -3.54
N ALA A 7 -23.35 -0.21 -2.68
CA ALA A 7 -24.13 -1.42 -2.45
C ALA A 7 -25.48 -1.09 -1.83
N ASP A 8 -26.48 -1.91 -2.15
CA ASP A 8 -27.81 -1.86 -1.55
C ASP A 8 -28.11 -3.18 -0.82
N ASP A 9 -29.29 -3.29 -0.22
CA ASP A 9 -29.72 -4.47 0.55
C ASP A 9 -29.71 -5.78 -0.27
N LYS A 10 -29.68 -5.70 -1.61
CA LYS A 10 -29.68 -6.85 -2.52
C LYS A 10 -28.28 -7.22 -3.00
N THR A 11 -27.41 -6.23 -3.19
CA THR A 11 -26.06 -6.45 -3.72
C THR A 11 -25.03 -6.72 -2.64
N ILE A 12 -25.23 -6.14 -1.45
CA ILE A 12 -24.28 -6.27 -0.35
C ILE A 12 -24.12 -7.73 0.09
N LYS A 13 -22.87 -8.10 0.33
CA LYS A 13 -22.49 -9.43 0.77
C LYS A 13 -21.90 -9.36 2.16
N GLN A 14 -22.26 -10.35 2.98
CA GLN A 14 -21.76 -10.47 4.34
C GLN A 14 -20.31 -10.96 4.36
N PRO A 15 -19.46 -10.42 5.23
CA PRO A 15 -18.15 -10.99 5.47
C PRO A 15 -18.32 -12.34 6.17
N LYS A 16 -17.47 -13.31 5.83
CA LYS A 16 -17.45 -14.60 6.54
C LYS A 16 -16.71 -14.53 7.88
N GLY A 17 -16.04 -13.41 8.12
CA GLY A 17 -15.22 -13.17 9.30
C GLY A 17 -13.85 -13.82 9.16
N ALA A 18 -12.82 -13.14 9.64
CA ALA A 18 -11.43 -13.61 9.73
C ALA A 18 -10.52 -12.45 10.20
N LEU A 19 -10.89 -11.85 11.33
CA LEU A 19 -10.10 -10.80 11.94
C LEU A 19 -9.64 -11.23 13.32
N ILE A 20 -8.34 -11.11 13.56
CA ILE A 20 -7.78 -11.18 14.91
C ILE A 20 -7.64 -9.74 15.40
N VAL A 21 -8.57 -9.33 16.26
CA VAL A 21 -8.57 -7.99 16.87
C VAL A 21 -7.38 -7.90 17.82
N GLU A 22 -6.53 -6.91 17.59
CA GLU A 22 -5.43 -6.57 18.47
C GLU A 22 -5.63 -5.16 19.04
N LYS A 23 -5.07 -4.95 20.23
CA LYS A 23 -4.93 -3.61 20.80
C LYS A 23 -3.52 -3.08 20.46
N PRO A 24 -3.37 -1.75 20.31
CA PRO A 24 -2.06 -1.13 20.25
C PRO A 24 -1.16 -1.59 21.41
N GLN A 25 0.11 -1.86 21.12
CA GLN A 25 1.14 -2.15 22.11
C GLN A 25 2.02 -0.93 22.38
N GLU A 26 2.80 -0.98 23.47
CA GLU A 26 3.62 0.14 23.94
C GLU A 26 4.65 0.62 22.90
N GLN A 27 5.18 -0.31 22.09
CA GLN A 27 6.13 0.02 21.03
C GLN A 27 5.48 0.55 19.74
N ASP A 28 4.15 0.54 19.65
CA ASP A 28 3.47 0.96 18.43
C ASP A 28 3.42 2.49 18.34
N HIS A 29 3.57 3.02 17.13
CA HIS A 29 3.47 4.46 16.89
C HIS A 29 2.01 4.91 16.84
N ILE A 30 1.70 6.01 17.55
CA ILE A 30 0.37 6.65 17.57
C ILE A 30 0.45 7.97 16.78
N LEU A 31 -0.54 8.23 15.93
CA LEU A 31 -0.68 9.50 15.23
C LEU A 31 -0.86 10.65 16.23
N GLY A 32 -0.05 11.71 16.09
CA GLY A 32 -0.05 12.85 17.02
C GLY A 32 0.62 12.58 18.37
N GLY A 33 1.21 11.39 18.56
CA GLY A 33 2.06 11.10 19.72
C GLY A 33 3.46 11.71 19.57
N GLU A 34 4.21 11.78 20.68
CA GLU A 34 5.53 12.42 20.74
C GLU A 34 6.62 11.67 19.95
N ALA A 35 6.40 10.40 19.58
CA ALA A 35 7.42 9.53 19.01
C ALA A 35 7.34 9.40 17.47
N GLY A 36 8.30 10.02 16.78
CA GLY A 36 8.59 9.83 15.36
C GLY A 36 7.99 10.90 14.44
N GLU A 37 8.48 10.97 13.20
CA GLU A 37 7.96 11.90 12.19
C GLU A 37 6.49 11.56 11.86
N ASP A 38 5.66 12.59 11.75
CA ASP A 38 4.30 12.44 11.23
C ASP A 38 4.29 12.15 9.74
N PHE A 39 3.24 11.46 9.30
CA PHE A 39 3.06 11.18 7.88
C PHE A 39 2.66 12.47 7.17
N ASP A 40 3.10 12.61 5.92
CA ASP A 40 2.69 13.74 5.08
C ASP A 40 1.15 13.82 5.00
N ILE A 41 0.60 15.02 4.96
CA ILE A 41 -0.80 15.22 4.58
C ILE A 41 -0.89 15.08 3.06
N LEU A 42 -1.64 14.08 2.60
CA LEU A 42 -1.83 13.79 1.17
C LEU A 42 -3.17 14.30 0.66
N MET A 43 -4.17 14.42 1.54
CA MET A 43 -5.55 14.74 1.17
C MET A 43 -6.21 15.63 2.23
N GLU A 44 -6.08 16.96 2.13
CA GLU A 44 -6.57 17.89 3.16
C GLU A 44 -8.06 17.74 3.53
N ASN A 45 -8.91 17.35 2.57
CA ASN A 45 -10.34 17.14 2.79
C ASN A 45 -10.69 15.72 3.29
N GLY A 46 -9.72 14.79 3.30
CA GLY A 46 -9.90 13.40 3.69
C GLY A 46 -10.79 12.57 2.76
N GLN A 47 -10.95 12.97 1.49
CA GLN A 47 -11.80 12.27 0.52
C GLN A 47 -10.93 11.59 -0.57
N TRP A 48 -10.92 10.26 -0.60
CA TRP A 48 -10.04 9.47 -1.46
C TRP A 48 -10.70 8.91 -2.71
N LEU A 49 -11.98 9.20 -2.93
CA LEU A 49 -12.83 8.53 -3.94
C LEU A 49 -12.32 8.66 -5.38
N ASP A 50 -11.69 9.78 -5.74
CA ASP A 50 -11.13 9.96 -7.09
C ASP A 50 -9.87 9.09 -7.31
N GLU A 51 -9.23 8.68 -6.22
CA GLU A 51 -8.01 7.86 -6.19
C GLU A 51 -8.30 6.36 -6.07
N ARG A 52 -9.55 5.91 -6.25
CA ARG A 52 -9.92 4.48 -6.19
C ARG A 52 -8.96 3.60 -7.02
N PRO A 53 -8.39 2.53 -6.43
CA PRO A 53 -7.69 1.49 -7.18
C PRO A 53 -8.67 0.60 -7.95
N GLU A 54 -8.17 -0.44 -8.60
CA GLU A 54 -9.05 -1.47 -9.15
C GLU A 54 -9.74 -2.21 -7.99
N PRO A 55 -11.06 -2.42 -8.00
CA PRO A 55 -11.73 -3.17 -6.95
C PRO A 55 -11.32 -4.64 -6.97
N GLU A 56 -11.02 -5.20 -5.80
CA GLU A 56 -10.61 -6.60 -5.67
C GLU A 56 -11.50 -7.35 -4.67
N LEU A 57 -11.89 -8.56 -5.04
CA LEU A 57 -12.68 -9.43 -4.19
C LEU A 57 -11.80 -10.46 -3.52
N GLN A 58 -11.89 -10.58 -2.18
CA GLN A 58 -11.17 -11.61 -1.42
C GLN A 58 -11.74 -13.02 -1.61
N ARG A 59 -12.81 -13.14 -2.39
CA ARG A 59 -13.52 -14.39 -2.66
C ARG A 59 -13.68 -14.60 -4.15
N ASN A 60 -13.74 -15.86 -4.51
CA ASN A 60 -14.07 -16.30 -5.85
C ASN A 60 -15.10 -17.44 -5.78
N ASN A 61 -15.31 -18.11 -6.91
CA ASN A 61 -16.26 -19.24 -6.99
C ASN A 61 -15.80 -20.49 -6.23
N LYS A 62 -14.55 -20.54 -5.76
CA LYS A 62 -13.96 -21.68 -5.04
C LYS A 62 -13.83 -21.46 -3.54
N GLY A 63 -13.95 -20.22 -3.05
CA GLY A 63 -13.84 -19.96 -1.64
C GLY A 63 -13.63 -18.49 -1.28
N ASP A 64 -13.39 -18.28 0.01
CA ASP A 64 -13.02 -17.01 0.60
C ASP A 64 -11.61 -17.14 1.18
N THR A 65 -10.72 -16.24 0.82
CA THR A 65 -9.33 -16.29 1.26
C THR A 65 -9.16 -15.92 2.72
N PHE A 66 -10.15 -15.33 3.38
CA PHE A 66 -10.05 -14.88 4.78
C PHE A 66 -8.94 -13.83 5.00
N MET A 67 -8.53 -13.13 3.94
CA MET A 67 -7.42 -12.17 3.93
C MET A 67 -7.88 -10.71 4.02
N CYS A 68 -9.07 -10.42 4.55
CA CYS A 68 -9.64 -9.06 4.65
C CYS A 68 -8.64 -7.98 5.12
N VAL A 69 -7.79 -8.33 6.10
CA VAL A 69 -6.74 -7.45 6.62
C VAL A 69 -5.69 -7.09 5.57
N THR A 70 -5.33 -8.04 4.72
CA THR A 70 -4.37 -7.81 3.63
C THR A 70 -4.99 -7.00 2.51
N TYR A 71 -6.20 -7.34 2.07
CA TYR A 71 -6.90 -6.61 1.02
C TYR A 71 -7.11 -5.14 1.39
N SER A 72 -7.61 -4.88 2.61
CA SER A 72 -7.76 -3.50 3.09
C SER A 72 -6.43 -2.75 3.20
N LEU A 73 -5.34 -3.40 3.63
CA LEU A 73 -4.00 -2.82 3.66
C LEU A 73 -3.49 -2.48 2.24
N ASN A 74 -3.60 -3.42 1.30
CA ASN A 74 -3.12 -3.25 -0.06
C ASN A 74 -3.90 -2.15 -0.78
N ASN A 75 -5.23 -2.17 -0.71
CA ASN A 75 -6.09 -1.09 -1.21
C ASN A 75 -5.61 0.28 -0.69
N ILE A 76 -5.39 0.43 0.62
CA ILE A 76 -4.89 1.68 1.21
C ILE A 76 -3.55 2.10 0.59
N HIS A 77 -2.61 1.18 0.43
CA HIS A 77 -1.31 1.48 -0.17
C HIS A 77 -1.45 1.90 -1.64
N GLU A 78 -2.40 1.35 -2.38
CA GLU A 78 -2.66 1.70 -3.79
C GLU A 78 -3.30 3.08 -3.92
N TYR A 79 -4.28 3.39 -3.05
CA TYR A 79 -4.80 4.75 -2.91
C TYR A 79 -3.67 5.76 -2.68
N ILE A 80 -2.74 5.47 -1.77
CA ILE A 80 -1.59 6.33 -1.49
C ILE A 80 -0.65 6.41 -2.70
N TYR A 81 -0.36 5.29 -3.37
CA TYR A 81 0.55 5.24 -4.51
C TYR A 81 0.04 6.10 -5.67
N LYS A 82 -1.24 5.93 -6.01
CA LYS A 82 -1.91 6.72 -7.03
C LYS A 82 -1.95 8.19 -6.65
N LYS A 83 -2.32 8.52 -5.41
CA LYS A 83 -2.36 9.92 -4.97
C LYS A 83 -0.99 10.61 -5.01
N ARG A 84 0.05 9.90 -4.58
CA ARG A 84 1.39 10.47 -4.36
C ARG A 84 2.22 10.50 -5.64
N TYR A 85 2.02 9.55 -6.55
CA TYR A 85 2.87 9.34 -7.73
C TYR A 85 2.11 9.29 -9.06
N ASP A 86 0.77 9.39 -9.06
CA ASP A 86 -0.08 9.20 -10.24
C ASP A 86 0.15 7.84 -10.93
N GLU A 87 0.51 6.83 -10.13
CA GLU A 87 0.82 5.48 -10.59
C GLU A 87 -0.24 4.49 -10.11
N ILE A 88 -0.76 3.71 -11.05
CA ILE A 88 -1.63 2.57 -10.75
C ILE A 88 -0.76 1.35 -10.51
N ILE A 89 -0.82 0.83 -9.30
CA ILE A 89 -0.19 -0.41 -8.90
C ILE A 89 -1.26 -1.31 -8.31
N ASN A 90 -1.13 -2.61 -8.56
CA ASN A 90 -1.94 -3.64 -7.93
C ASN A 90 -0.97 -4.58 -7.19
N PHE A 91 -1.06 -4.61 -5.86
CA PHE A 91 -0.24 -5.45 -5.01
C PHE A 91 -0.86 -6.83 -4.82
N SER A 92 -0.03 -7.88 -4.86
CA SER A 92 -0.55 -9.22 -4.62
C SER A 92 -1.04 -9.40 -3.18
N ASP A 93 -2.35 -9.52 -3.02
CA ASP A 93 -2.98 -9.83 -1.74
C ASP A 93 -2.57 -11.19 -1.22
N ILE A 94 -2.57 -12.20 -2.08
CA ILE A 94 -2.24 -13.56 -1.66
C ILE A 94 -0.76 -13.69 -1.28
N PHE A 95 0.16 -12.89 -1.85
CA PHE A 95 1.56 -12.86 -1.41
C PHE A 95 1.68 -12.40 0.04
N VAL A 96 1.10 -11.24 0.36
CA VAL A 96 1.18 -10.66 1.71
C VAL A 96 0.34 -11.49 2.69
N GLY A 97 -0.83 -11.96 2.29
CA GLY A 97 -1.75 -12.72 3.13
C GLY A 97 -1.18 -14.08 3.54
N VAL A 98 -0.60 -14.84 2.61
CA VAL A 98 0.09 -16.09 2.92
C VAL A 98 1.37 -15.84 3.71
N GLY A 99 2.18 -14.87 3.26
CA GLY A 99 3.47 -14.56 3.88
C GLY A 99 3.34 -14.16 5.35
N SER A 100 2.34 -13.33 5.66
CA SER A 100 2.01 -12.90 7.03
C SER A 100 1.38 -13.98 7.90
N GLY A 101 1.15 -15.18 7.37
CA GLY A 101 0.62 -16.31 8.13
C GLY A 101 -0.87 -16.22 8.40
N THR A 102 -1.66 -15.64 7.49
CA THR A 102 -3.13 -15.68 7.59
C THR A 102 -3.58 -17.14 7.71
N ILE A 103 -4.57 -17.42 8.57
CA ILE A 103 -5.07 -18.77 8.82
C ILE A 103 -6.49 -18.91 8.23
N ARG A 104 -6.76 -19.96 7.45
CA ARG A 104 -8.10 -20.21 6.90
C ARG A 104 -9.17 -20.26 8.00
N GLY A 105 -10.25 -19.51 7.81
CA GLY A 105 -11.38 -19.44 8.76
C GLY A 105 -11.08 -18.72 10.08
N ARG A 106 -9.86 -18.21 10.27
CA ARG A 106 -9.45 -17.46 11.47
C ARG A 106 -8.92 -16.07 11.13
N GLY A 107 -8.24 -15.94 9.99
CA GLY A 107 -7.69 -14.70 9.50
C GLY A 107 -6.33 -14.32 10.07
N ASN A 108 -6.11 -13.02 10.19
CA ASN A 108 -4.89 -12.43 10.69
C ASN A 108 -5.16 -11.13 11.47
N SER A 109 -4.12 -10.53 12.03
CA SER A 109 -4.19 -9.21 12.66
C SER A 109 -3.54 -8.13 11.78
N LYS A 110 -4.07 -6.89 11.83
CA LYS A 110 -3.55 -5.80 11.01
C LYS A 110 -2.10 -5.44 11.27
N ARG A 111 -1.64 -5.51 12.53
CA ARG A 111 -0.23 -5.30 12.85
C ARG A 111 0.65 -6.39 12.25
N THR A 112 0.26 -7.67 12.37
CA THR A 112 1.05 -8.79 11.83
C THR A 112 1.21 -8.65 10.32
N VAL A 113 0.12 -8.34 9.61
CA VAL A 113 0.13 -8.14 8.16
C VAL A 113 0.97 -6.91 7.78
N ALA A 114 0.78 -5.78 8.45
CA ALA A 114 1.50 -4.54 8.16
C ALA A 114 3.01 -4.67 8.46
N GLU A 115 3.40 -5.28 9.58
CA GLU A 115 4.80 -5.55 9.93
C GLU A 115 5.44 -6.53 8.96
N TRP A 116 4.72 -7.57 8.55
CA TRP A 116 5.24 -8.52 7.58
C TRP A 116 5.54 -7.82 6.26
N LYS A 117 4.57 -7.06 5.71
CA LYS A 117 4.78 -6.29 4.47
C LYS A 117 5.93 -5.28 4.60
N ARG A 118 6.08 -4.64 5.77
CA ARG A 118 7.18 -3.70 6.04
C ARG A 118 8.56 -4.35 6.01
N THR A 119 8.66 -5.60 6.45
CA THR A 119 9.95 -6.30 6.64
C THR A 119 10.29 -7.27 5.52
N HIS A 120 9.30 -7.73 4.75
CA HIS A 120 9.46 -8.70 3.66
C HIS A 120 9.06 -8.14 2.29
N GLY A 121 8.51 -6.93 2.26
CA GLY A 121 8.12 -6.23 1.05
C GLY A 121 6.86 -6.78 0.41
N TRP A 122 6.81 -6.71 -0.92
CA TRP A 122 5.61 -6.96 -1.70
C TRP A 122 5.96 -7.31 -3.14
N VAL A 123 5.04 -7.98 -3.81
CA VAL A 123 5.10 -8.24 -5.26
C VAL A 123 3.84 -7.68 -5.90
N LYS A 124 3.84 -7.49 -7.22
CA LYS A 124 2.65 -7.06 -7.95
C LYS A 124 1.71 -8.25 -8.13
N GLU A 125 0.42 -7.99 -8.26
CA GLU A 125 -0.59 -9.02 -8.51
C GLU A 125 -0.27 -9.85 -9.76
N GLY A 126 0.21 -9.22 -10.83
CA GLY A 126 0.67 -9.94 -12.02
C GLY A 126 1.84 -10.92 -11.82
N ASP A 127 2.58 -10.81 -10.70
CA ASP A 127 3.67 -11.72 -10.36
C ASP A 127 3.21 -12.93 -9.54
N TYR A 128 2.14 -12.76 -8.75
CA TYR A 128 1.53 -13.81 -7.94
C TYR A 128 0.00 -13.58 -7.83
N PRO A 129 -0.75 -13.89 -8.89
CA PRO A 129 -2.14 -13.45 -9.01
C PRO A 129 -3.11 -14.36 -8.25
N TYR A 130 -4.18 -13.77 -7.72
CA TYR A 130 -5.38 -14.46 -7.29
C TYR A 130 -6.34 -14.64 -8.47
N LEU A 131 -6.58 -15.90 -8.85
CA LEU A 131 -7.39 -16.24 -10.02
C LEU A 131 -8.81 -16.67 -9.60
N ASP A 132 -9.79 -16.39 -10.46
CA ASP A 132 -11.22 -16.70 -10.22
C ASP A 132 -11.52 -18.19 -9.97
N ASP A 133 -10.67 -19.07 -10.48
CA ASP A 133 -10.79 -20.53 -10.36
C ASP A 133 -9.81 -21.16 -9.36
N MET A 134 -8.99 -20.33 -8.70
CA MET A 134 -8.01 -20.78 -7.72
C MET A 134 -8.70 -21.31 -6.46
N THR A 135 -8.36 -22.54 -6.09
CA THR A 135 -8.82 -23.16 -4.83
C THR A 135 -8.09 -22.57 -3.63
N LEU A 136 -8.67 -22.70 -2.43
CA LEU A 136 -7.96 -22.29 -1.20
C LEU A 136 -6.66 -23.07 -0.98
N ASP A 137 -6.57 -24.32 -1.44
CA ASP A 137 -5.33 -25.11 -1.42
C ASP A 137 -4.24 -24.54 -2.29
N GLU A 138 -4.59 -23.93 -3.41
CA GLU A 138 -3.64 -23.23 -4.26
C GLU A 138 -3.23 -21.89 -3.68
N VAL A 139 -4.18 -21.10 -3.19
CA VAL A 139 -3.92 -19.80 -2.55
C VAL A 139 -2.89 -19.93 -1.45
N TYR A 140 -3.05 -20.91 -0.56
CA TYR A 140 -2.23 -21.07 0.64
C TYR A 140 -0.97 -21.93 0.43
N LYS A 141 -0.56 -22.20 -0.81
CA LYS A 141 0.75 -22.83 -1.04
C LYS A 141 1.85 -21.97 -0.42
N PRO A 142 2.87 -22.58 0.22
CA PRO A 142 4.00 -21.82 0.74
C PRO A 142 4.65 -20.97 -0.35
N LEU A 143 5.01 -19.73 0.01
CA LEU A 143 5.71 -18.83 -0.91
C LEU A 143 7.05 -19.44 -1.31
N THR A 144 7.35 -19.41 -2.61
CA THR A 144 8.64 -19.89 -3.12
C THR A 144 9.77 -18.93 -2.74
N SER A 145 11.01 -19.43 -2.67
CA SER A 145 12.18 -18.57 -2.43
C SER A 145 12.34 -17.47 -3.48
N ALA A 146 11.90 -17.72 -4.72
CA ALA A 146 11.92 -16.71 -5.79
C ALA A 146 10.95 -15.57 -5.51
N LEU A 147 9.72 -15.87 -5.05
CA LEU A 147 8.74 -14.85 -4.66
C LEU A 147 9.20 -14.06 -3.44
N LEU A 148 9.74 -14.72 -2.42
CA LEU A 148 10.28 -14.04 -1.23
C LEU A 148 11.42 -13.08 -1.59
N LYS A 149 12.34 -13.51 -2.47
CA LYS A 149 13.41 -12.65 -2.98
C LYS A 149 12.84 -11.44 -3.71
N LYS A 150 11.84 -11.64 -4.58
CA LYS A 150 11.18 -10.55 -5.30
C LYS A 150 10.43 -9.59 -4.37
N GLY A 151 9.83 -10.11 -3.30
CA GLY A 151 9.22 -9.30 -2.25
C GLY A 151 10.22 -8.30 -1.63
N LEU A 152 11.43 -8.78 -1.32
CA LEU A 152 12.50 -7.95 -0.78
C LEU A 152 12.97 -6.87 -1.76
N GLU A 153 12.95 -7.13 -3.06
CA GLU A 153 13.22 -6.10 -4.09
C GLU A 153 12.17 -4.96 -4.03
N GLY A 154 10.93 -5.26 -3.61
CA GLY A 154 9.92 -4.24 -3.33
C GLY A 154 10.30 -3.25 -2.22
N LEU A 155 11.11 -3.68 -1.24
CA LEU A 155 11.64 -2.79 -0.18
C LEU A 155 12.73 -1.84 -0.68
N ASP A 156 13.37 -2.16 -1.80
CA ASP A 156 14.32 -1.24 -2.44
C ASP A 156 13.58 -0.12 -3.17
N LEU A 157 12.34 -0.37 -3.60
CA LEU A 157 11.50 0.61 -4.28
C LEU A 157 10.81 1.56 -3.31
N ALA A 158 10.17 1.00 -2.29
CA ALA A 158 9.37 1.75 -1.36
C ALA A 158 9.40 1.16 0.05
N THR A 159 9.35 2.04 1.04
CA THR A 159 9.15 1.67 2.43
C THR A 159 7.69 1.85 2.80
N THR A 160 7.17 0.93 3.62
CA THR A 160 5.86 1.04 4.22
C THR A 160 6.00 1.31 5.72
N ARG A 161 5.06 2.08 6.29
CA ARG A 161 4.95 2.34 7.72
C ARG A 161 3.47 2.42 8.08
N TYR A 162 3.13 2.26 9.35
CA TYR A 162 1.78 2.48 9.85
C TYR A 162 1.81 3.20 11.19
N LYS A 163 0.70 3.84 11.55
CA LYS A 163 0.45 4.38 12.89
C LYS A 163 -0.99 4.05 13.29
N TRP A 164 -1.22 3.78 14.56
CA TRP A 164 -2.57 3.76 15.09
C TRP A 164 -3.11 5.18 15.20
N VAL A 165 -4.42 5.35 14.95
CA VAL A 165 -5.11 6.59 15.29
C VAL A 165 -5.44 6.54 16.79
N GLY A 166 -5.17 7.63 17.51
CA GLY A 166 -5.20 7.64 18.98
C GLY A 166 -6.55 7.30 19.62
N ASP A 167 -7.64 7.48 18.89
CA ASP A 167 -8.98 7.03 19.27
C ASP A 167 -9.85 6.76 18.01
N ASN A 168 -11.07 6.28 18.22
CA ASN A 168 -12.05 5.98 17.17
C ASN A 168 -13.15 7.04 17.01
N SER A 169 -12.93 8.26 17.50
CA SER A 169 -13.84 9.37 17.28
C SER A 169 -13.87 9.79 15.81
N ALA A 170 -15.00 10.36 15.37
CA ALA A 170 -15.12 10.90 14.03
C ALA A 170 -14.04 11.98 13.74
N THR A 171 -13.63 12.75 14.75
CA THR A 171 -12.59 13.76 14.62
C THR A 171 -11.23 13.12 14.35
N ALA A 172 -10.83 12.11 15.12
CA ALA A 172 -9.55 11.43 14.95
C ALA A 172 -9.50 10.65 13.64
N ILE A 173 -10.58 9.96 13.26
CA ILE A 173 -10.67 9.27 11.96
C ILE A 173 -10.56 10.28 10.81
N LYS A 174 -11.25 11.43 10.88
CA LYS A 174 -11.12 12.49 9.86
C LYS A 174 -9.70 13.07 9.78
N ALA A 175 -9.00 13.19 10.92
CA ALA A 175 -7.60 13.59 10.93
C ALA A 175 -6.72 12.53 10.24
N GLY A 176 -6.92 11.24 10.56
CA GLY A 176 -6.25 10.12 9.90
C GLY A 176 -6.47 10.10 8.38
N LEU A 177 -7.70 10.37 7.93
CA LEU A 177 -8.07 10.44 6.51
C LEU A 177 -7.27 11.49 5.72
N LYS A 178 -6.63 12.46 6.39
CA LYS A 178 -5.75 13.41 5.69
C LYS A 178 -4.45 12.79 5.19
N HIS A 179 -4.01 11.70 5.82
CA HIS A 179 -2.74 11.04 5.55
C HIS A 179 -2.91 9.83 4.63
N SER A 180 -3.92 9.00 4.89
CA SER A 180 -4.28 7.83 4.09
C SER A 180 -5.76 7.49 4.28
N PRO A 181 -6.38 6.65 3.43
CA PRO A 181 -7.56 5.94 3.89
C PRO A 181 -7.27 5.18 5.19
N VAL A 182 -8.28 5.03 6.06
CA VAL A 182 -8.11 4.52 7.43
C VAL A 182 -8.59 3.08 7.50
N GLN A 183 -7.71 2.16 7.87
CA GLN A 183 -8.03 0.75 8.09
C GLN A 183 -8.77 0.61 9.43
N VAL A 184 -9.91 -0.09 9.44
CA VAL A 184 -10.76 -0.23 10.64
C VAL A 184 -11.37 -1.61 10.78
N ASP A 185 -11.62 -2.01 12.03
CA ASP A 185 -12.37 -3.22 12.35
C ASP A 185 -13.87 -2.96 12.25
N VAL A 186 -14.61 -3.91 11.67
CA VAL A 186 -16.07 -3.90 11.58
C VAL A 186 -16.68 -5.24 11.99
N GLN A 187 -17.97 -5.22 12.30
CA GLN A 187 -18.76 -6.40 12.62
C GLN A 187 -19.33 -7.02 11.35
N GLN A 188 -20.07 -8.11 11.51
CA GLN A 188 -21.04 -8.54 10.52
C GLN A 188 -22.03 -7.41 10.19
N TYR A 189 -22.47 -7.33 8.93
CA TYR A 189 -23.24 -6.18 8.46
C TYR A 189 -24.70 -6.28 8.91
N ASN A 190 -25.12 -5.34 9.77
CA ASN A 190 -26.52 -5.13 10.13
C ASN A 190 -27.08 -3.99 9.26
N ILE A 191 -27.66 -4.35 8.12
CA ILE A 191 -27.98 -3.42 7.04
C ILE A 191 -29.43 -2.99 7.11
N LYS A 192 -29.68 -1.68 6.93
CA LYS A 192 -31.02 -1.13 6.78
C LYS A 192 -30.98 -0.02 5.72
N ASN A 193 -31.74 -0.16 4.64
CA ASN A 193 -31.84 0.84 3.57
C ASN A 193 -30.47 1.21 2.96
N GLY A 194 -29.61 0.22 2.72
CA GLY A 194 -28.28 0.38 2.13
C GLY A 194 -27.23 1.01 3.06
N ILE A 195 -27.51 1.10 4.36
CA ILE A 195 -26.56 1.60 5.37
C ILE A 195 -26.29 0.50 6.39
N VAL A 196 -25.02 0.25 6.68
CA VAL A 196 -24.55 -0.66 7.72
C VAL A 196 -24.58 0.06 9.07
N TYR A 197 -25.33 -0.52 10.02
CA TYR A 197 -25.45 -0.03 11.39
C TYR A 197 -24.71 -0.95 12.36
N TRP A 198 -24.31 -0.40 13.50
CA TRP A 198 -23.79 -1.19 14.61
C TRP A 198 -24.86 -2.16 15.13
N ASN A 199 -24.46 -3.39 15.43
CA ASN A 199 -25.31 -4.33 16.15
C ASN A 199 -24.81 -4.45 17.60
N SER A 200 -25.55 -3.83 18.53
CA SER A 200 -25.18 -3.85 19.95
C SER A 200 -25.23 -5.25 20.60
N VAL A 201 -25.89 -6.22 19.95
CA VAL A 201 -26.02 -7.59 20.46
C VAL A 201 -24.77 -8.43 20.16
N SER A 202 -24.22 -8.32 18.96
CA SER A 202 -23.00 -9.03 18.56
C SER A 202 -21.86 -8.03 18.54
N GLN A 203 -21.11 -7.89 19.64
CA GLN A 203 -20.06 -6.86 19.76
C GLN A 203 -18.71 -7.25 19.14
N ALA A 204 -18.62 -8.43 18.54
CA ALA A 204 -17.37 -8.93 17.98
C ALA A 204 -17.09 -8.28 16.62
N TYR A 205 -15.94 -7.62 16.51
CA TYR A 205 -15.39 -7.29 15.20
C TYR A 205 -14.86 -8.58 14.55
N ILE A 206 -15.18 -8.76 13.28
CA ILE A 206 -14.84 -9.98 12.54
C ILE A 206 -14.22 -9.70 11.18
N HIS A 207 -14.22 -8.45 10.71
CA HIS A 207 -13.82 -8.09 9.36
C HIS A 207 -13.06 -6.77 9.35
N GLU A 208 -12.19 -6.59 8.35
CA GLU A 208 -11.35 -5.40 8.18
C GLU A 208 -11.71 -4.69 6.87
N VAL A 209 -11.88 -3.38 6.92
CA VAL A 209 -12.25 -2.54 5.76
C VAL A 209 -11.46 -1.23 5.76
N ALA A 210 -11.54 -0.47 4.67
CA ALA A 210 -10.92 0.84 4.56
C ALA A 210 -11.97 1.97 4.49
N ILE A 211 -11.89 2.93 5.39
CA ILE A 211 -12.62 4.20 5.28
C ILE A 211 -11.90 5.06 4.24
N VAL A 212 -12.60 5.45 3.18
CA VAL A 212 -12.04 6.24 2.05
C VAL A 212 -12.68 7.62 1.93
N GLY A 213 -13.71 7.91 2.70
CA GLY A 213 -14.39 9.20 2.67
C GLY A 213 -15.60 9.23 3.59
N TYR A 214 -16.34 10.33 3.53
CA TYR A 214 -17.50 10.54 4.39
C TYR A 214 -18.43 11.64 3.87
N VAL A 215 -19.68 11.57 4.29
CA VAL A 215 -20.61 12.70 4.27
C VAL A 215 -20.89 13.08 5.72
N ASP A 216 -20.37 14.23 6.13
CA ASP A 216 -20.29 14.65 7.53
C ASP A 216 -21.67 14.60 8.21
N GLY A 217 -21.72 13.94 9.38
CA GLY A 217 -22.95 13.73 10.15
C GLY A 217 -23.95 12.72 9.56
N LYS A 218 -23.69 12.15 8.37
CA LYS A 218 -24.60 11.21 7.70
C LYS A 218 -24.06 9.78 7.64
N TYR A 219 -22.92 9.58 6.97
CA TYR A 219 -22.34 8.25 6.80
C TYR A 219 -20.85 8.30 6.43
N TRP A 220 -20.17 7.19 6.70
CA TRP A 220 -18.83 6.88 6.21
C TRP A 220 -18.91 6.12 4.90
N ILE A 221 -17.91 6.31 4.04
CA ILE A 221 -17.79 5.61 2.75
C ILE A 221 -16.65 4.60 2.86
N ILE A 222 -16.97 3.33 2.64
CA ILE A 222 -16.10 2.20 2.90
C ILE A 222 -15.76 1.46 1.60
N GLU A 223 -14.48 1.19 1.39
CA GLU A 223 -13.98 0.19 0.44
C GLU A 223 -13.83 -1.14 1.18
N ASP A 224 -14.34 -2.21 0.58
CA ASP A 224 -14.46 -3.51 1.20
C ASP A 224 -14.18 -4.62 0.18
N SER A 225 -13.32 -5.57 0.52
CA SER A 225 -12.95 -6.70 -0.34
C SER A 225 -14.01 -7.79 -0.43
N GLU A 226 -15.14 -7.63 0.25
CA GLU A 226 -16.33 -8.45 0.04
C GLU A 226 -17.21 -7.89 -1.09
N ASN A 227 -17.07 -6.62 -1.47
CA ASN A 227 -18.02 -5.94 -2.33
C ASN A 227 -17.30 -5.05 -3.37
N GLU A 228 -17.61 -5.22 -4.66
CA GLU A 228 -17.06 -4.35 -5.72
C GLU A 228 -17.60 -2.90 -5.64
N GLN A 229 -18.67 -2.69 -4.88
CA GLN A 229 -19.32 -1.40 -4.67
C GLN A 229 -18.94 -0.84 -3.30
N TYR A 230 -18.92 0.49 -3.17
CA TYR A 230 -18.72 1.13 -1.88
C TYR A 230 -19.84 0.82 -0.90
N LEU A 231 -19.52 0.73 0.38
CA LEU A 231 -20.53 0.60 1.43
C LEU A 231 -20.74 1.93 2.15
N LYS A 232 -21.96 2.12 2.68
CA LYS A 232 -22.26 3.21 3.61
C LYS A 232 -22.33 2.66 5.01
N TYR A 233 -21.58 3.25 5.92
CA TYR A 233 -21.66 2.94 7.35
C TYR A 233 -22.28 4.12 8.08
N ALA A 234 -23.15 3.84 9.04
CA ALA A 234 -23.79 4.88 9.86
C ALA A 234 -22.73 5.79 10.50
N TRP A 235 -23.00 7.09 10.57
CA TRP A 235 -22.05 8.07 11.11
C TRP A 235 -21.53 7.72 12.52
N ASN A 236 -22.40 7.18 13.37
CA ASN A 236 -22.10 6.79 14.75
C ASN A 236 -21.64 5.32 14.88
N TYR A 237 -21.24 4.67 13.79
CA TYR A 237 -20.68 3.32 13.84
C TYR A 237 -19.38 3.34 14.66
N PRO A 238 -19.27 2.55 15.75
CA PRO A 238 -18.05 2.51 16.55
C PRO A 238 -17.05 1.60 15.85
N PHE A 239 -16.17 2.17 15.05
CA PHE A 239 -15.11 1.41 14.39
C PHE A 239 -14.07 0.92 15.40
N GLY A 240 -13.50 -0.26 15.17
CA GLY A 240 -12.42 -0.80 15.99
C GLY A 240 -11.04 -0.41 15.45
N SER A 241 -10.12 -0.18 16.39
CA SER A 241 -8.67 -0.05 16.21
C SER A 241 -8.25 0.63 14.88
N PRO A 242 -8.58 1.91 14.67
CA PRO A 242 -8.25 2.65 13.45
C PRO A 242 -6.74 2.76 13.22
N MET A 243 -6.27 2.47 12.01
CA MET A 243 -4.87 2.50 11.61
C MET A 243 -4.70 3.26 10.28
N ILE A 244 -3.70 4.14 10.23
CA ILE A 244 -3.26 4.80 9.00
C ILE A 244 -1.95 4.19 8.51
N HIS A 245 -1.72 4.32 7.21
CA HIS A 245 -0.57 3.74 6.54
C HIS A 245 0.18 4.80 5.74
N CYS A 246 1.44 4.53 5.46
CA CYS A 246 2.28 5.35 4.60
C CYS A 246 3.10 4.43 3.71
N ILE A 247 3.16 4.75 2.43
CA ILE A 247 4.10 4.15 1.49
C ILE A 247 4.88 5.26 0.77
N LYS A 248 6.21 5.21 0.91
CA LYS A 248 7.12 6.20 0.35
C LYS A 248 8.15 5.52 -0.53
N LYS A 249 8.26 5.95 -1.79
CA LYS A 249 9.34 5.54 -2.68
C LYS A 249 10.66 5.95 -2.04
N THR A 250 11.52 4.98 -1.83
CA THR A 250 12.86 5.16 -1.27
C THR A 250 13.95 4.94 -2.29
N MET A 251 13.60 4.39 -3.47
CA MET A 251 14.50 4.04 -4.58
C MET A 251 15.95 3.91 -4.13
N LYS A 252 16.34 2.74 -3.61
CA LYS A 252 17.74 2.46 -3.33
C LYS A 252 18.49 2.43 -4.65
N ILE A 253 19.05 3.57 -5.02
CA ILE A 253 19.80 3.71 -6.24
C ILE A 253 21.18 3.10 -6.00
N GLU A 254 21.55 2.09 -6.78
CA GLU A 254 22.94 1.68 -6.89
C GLU A 254 23.57 2.49 -8.03
N ILE A 255 24.52 3.36 -7.71
CA ILE A 255 25.28 4.08 -8.72
C ILE A 255 26.48 3.24 -9.10
N LEU A 256 26.64 2.99 -10.39
CA LEU A 256 27.77 2.28 -10.96
C LEU A 256 28.78 3.28 -11.54
N LYS A 257 30.05 3.09 -11.22
CA LYS A 257 31.16 3.87 -11.80
C LYS A 257 32.17 2.92 -12.42
N LYS A 258 32.34 2.97 -13.75
CA LYS A 258 33.39 2.19 -14.42
C LYS A 258 34.76 2.81 -14.14
N LYS A 259 35.74 1.97 -13.76
CA LYS A 259 37.12 2.43 -13.52
C LYS A 259 37.70 3.11 -14.75
N GLY A 260 38.33 4.27 -14.53
CA GLY A 260 38.87 5.11 -15.62
C GLY A 260 37.82 5.86 -16.45
N HIS A 261 36.52 5.73 -16.15
CA HIS A 261 35.45 6.47 -16.82
C HIS A 261 34.89 7.56 -15.90
N SER A 262 34.51 8.70 -16.49
CA SER A 262 33.90 9.82 -15.77
C SER A 262 32.39 9.67 -15.56
N ALA A 263 31.75 8.72 -16.25
CA ALA A 263 30.31 8.56 -16.22
C ALA A 263 29.86 7.85 -14.93
N LEU A 264 28.75 8.31 -14.37
CA LEU A 264 28.01 7.60 -13.34
C LEU A 264 26.78 7.01 -13.99
N CYS A 265 26.51 5.75 -13.73
CA CYS A 265 25.39 5.04 -14.31
C CYS A 265 24.43 4.59 -13.21
N VAL A 266 23.13 4.68 -13.48
CA VAL A 266 22.10 4.06 -12.64
C VAL A 266 21.41 2.98 -13.43
N LYS A 267 21.18 1.84 -12.80
CA LYS A 267 20.43 0.75 -13.41
C LYS A 267 18.96 1.16 -13.60
N THR A 268 18.41 0.93 -14.78
CA THR A 268 16.97 1.00 -15.00
C THR A 268 16.26 -0.09 -14.20
N TYR A 269 15.08 0.21 -13.67
CA TYR A 269 14.36 -0.73 -12.83
C TYR A 269 13.67 -1.84 -13.64
N ASP A 270 13.05 -1.47 -14.74
CA ASP A 270 12.18 -2.28 -15.59
C ASP A 270 12.92 -3.11 -16.64
N GLU A 271 14.18 -2.79 -16.92
CA GLU A 271 14.98 -3.51 -17.90
C GLU A 271 16.45 -3.64 -17.50
N PRO A 272 17.18 -4.64 -18.04
CA PRO A 272 18.61 -4.79 -17.80
C PRO A 272 19.42 -3.77 -18.60
N SER A 273 19.32 -2.49 -18.25
CA SER A 273 20.03 -1.39 -18.90
C SER A 273 20.51 -0.33 -17.90
N LEU A 274 21.32 0.62 -18.38
CA LEU A 274 21.83 1.75 -17.62
C LEU A 274 21.37 3.09 -18.21
N ILE A 275 21.12 4.03 -17.30
CA ILE A 275 21.05 5.46 -17.56
C ILE A 275 22.40 6.06 -17.17
N ALA A 276 23.13 6.60 -18.15
CA ALA A 276 24.40 7.27 -17.91
C ALA A 276 24.20 8.77 -17.70
N PHE A 277 24.85 9.29 -16.65
CA PHE A 277 24.99 10.70 -16.33
C PHE A 277 26.46 11.07 -16.51
N SER A 278 26.75 12.16 -17.23
CA SER A 278 28.12 12.63 -17.41
C SER A 278 28.66 13.18 -16.09
N GLY A 279 29.30 12.34 -15.27
CA GLY A 279 29.98 12.76 -14.04
C GLY A 279 31.14 13.69 -14.40
N GLY A 280 30.98 14.97 -14.08
CA GLY A 280 31.91 16.04 -14.49
C GLY A 280 31.20 17.27 -15.04
N ASP A 281 29.93 17.14 -15.44
CA ASP A 281 29.07 18.29 -15.69
C ASP A 281 28.22 18.57 -14.44
N ILE A 282 28.41 19.75 -13.86
CA ILE A 282 27.67 20.26 -12.70
C ILE A 282 26.15 20.14 -12.91
N THR A 283 25.69 20.29 -14.15
CA THR A 283 24.28 20.30 -14.50
C THR A 283 23.68 18.89 -14.48
N ALA A 284 24.38 17.88 -15.01
CA ALA A 284 23.95 16.47 -14.94
C ALA A 284 23.96 15.96 -13.50
N GLU A 285 24.97 16.35 -12.71
CA GLU A 285 25.02 16.07 -11.27
C GLU A 285 23.85 16.72 -10.52
N THR A 286 23.57 18.00 -10.78
CA THR A 286 22.45 18.71 -10.13
C THR A 286 21.11 18.11 -10.52
N LEU A 287 20.91 17.77 -11.79
CA LEU A 287 19.70 17.10 -12.27
C LEU A 287 19.54 15.73 -11.60
N PHE A 288 20.60 14.93 -11.56
CA PHE A 288 20.59 13.64 -10.89
C PHE A 288 20.16 13.79 -9.42
N LYS A 289 20.83 14.71 -8.70
CA LYS A 289 20.51 15.00 -7.30
C LYS A 289 19.06 15.43 -7.11
N SER A 290 18.53 16.25 -8.02
CA SER A 290 17.14 16.70 -8.00
C SER A 290 16.14 15.57 -8.29
N VAL A 291 16.41 14.73 -9.29
CA VAL A 291 15.54 13.61 -9.70
C VAL A 291 15.44 12.57 -8.59
N TYR A 292 16.57 12.30 -7.93
CA TYR A 292 16.66 11.26 -6.91
C TYR A 292 16.57 11.79 -5.47
N GLY A 293 16.41 13.09 -5.29
CA GLY A 293 16.24 13.73 -3.97
C GLY A 293 17.46 13.61 -3.06
N ILE A 294 18.67 13.47 -3.61
CA ILE A 294 19.91 13.30 -2.83
C ILE A 294 20.64 14.64 -2.69
N ARG A 295 21.21 14.92 -1.51
CA ARG A 295 21.94 16.20 -1.27
C ARG A 295 23.41 16.09 -1.63
N GLY A 296 23.98 14.89 -1.55
CA GLY A 296 25.38 14.60 -1.85
C GLY A 296 25.63 13.14 -2.21
N TRP A 297 26.76 12.87 -2.86
CA TRP A 297 27.14 11.50 -3.26
C TRP A 297 27.47 10.58 -2.08
N ASN A 298 27.71 11.15 -0.89
CA ASN A 298 27.88 10.38 0.35
C ASN A 298 26.58 9.73 0.84
N GLU A 299 25.42 10.13 0.31
CA GLU A 299 24.11 9.54 0.66
C GLU A 299 23.77 8.30 -0.17
N VAL A 300 24.56 8.01 -1.22
CA VAL A 300 24.27 6.91 -2.15
C VAL A 300 25.52 6.06 -2.37
N PRO A 301 25.45 4.73 -2.21
CA PRO A 301 26.58 3.87 -2.49
C PRO A 301 26.97 3.94 -3.97
N ILE A 302 28.22 4.29 -4.23
CA ILE A 302 28.85 4.18 -5.56
C ILE A 302 29.64 2.88 -5.59
N LYS A 303 29.23 1.98 -6.47
CA LYS A 303 29.92 0.72 -6.73
C LYS A 303 30.82 0.87 -7.95
N GLU A 304 32.12 0.73 -7.72
CA GLU A 304 33.08 0.67 -8.80
C GLU A 304 33.01 -0.68 -9.53
N VAL A 305 33.04 -0.62 -10.86
CA VAL A 305 33.01 -1.80 -11.73
C VAL A 305 34.15 -1.73 -12.75
N ASP A 306 34.70 -2.87 -13.13
CA ASP A 306 35.71 -2.92 -14.21
C ASP A 306 35.05 -2.76 -15.58
N GLU A 307 33.85 -3.33 -15.76
CA GLU A 307 33.04 -3.25 -16.97
C GLU A 307 31.58 -2.97 -16.63
N TRP A 308 30.83 -2.39 -17.57
CA TRP A 308 29.41 -2.13 -17.36
C TRP A 308 28.63 -3.45 -17.31
N PRO A 309 27.85 -3.72 -16.24
CA PRO A 309 27.10 -4.98 -16.13
C PRO A 309 25.91 -5.04 -17.08
N PHE A 310 25.48 -3.90 -17.63
CA PHE A 310 24.36 -3.75 -18.54
C PHE A 310 24.68 -2.70 -19.61
N PRO A 311 24.05 -2.75 -20.80
CA PRO A 311 24.21 -1.73 -21.83
C PRO A 311 23.67 -0.37 -21.37
N ILE A 312 24.33 0.72 -21.76
CA ILE A 312 23.82 2.08 -21.58
C ILE A 312 22.79 2.35 -22.68
N LYS A 313 21.52 2.55 -22.30
CA LYS A 313 20.43 2.86 -23.23
C LYS A 313 20.05 4.33 -23.24
N HIS A 314 20.21 5.00 -22.10
CA HIS A 314 19.85 6.39 -21.94
C HIS A 314 21.08 7.18 -21.50
N ILE A 315 21.27 8.36 -22.10
CA ILE A 315 22.36 9.27 -21.75
C ILE A 315 21.73 10.63 -21.43
N PHE A 316 21.89 11.08 -20.19
CA PHE A 316 21.62 12.45 -19.81
C PHE A 316 22.93 13.23 -19.88
N ASN A 317 23.08 14.00 -20.96
CA ASN A 317 24.18 14.93 -21.14
C ASN A 317 23.60 16.34 -21.17
N SER A 318 24.09 17.19 -20.27
CA SER A 318 23.70 18.60 -20.18
C SER A 318 24.52 19.51 -21.08
N ASN A 319 25.56 18.99 -21.75
CA ASN A 319 26.14 19.71 -22.88
C ASN A 319 25.21 19.55 -24.09
N PRO A 320 24.55 20.63 -24.58
CA PRO A 320 23.91 20.55 -25.88
C PRO A 320 25.01 20.17 -26.88
N TYR A 321 24.75 19.13 -27.67
CA TYR A 321 25.59 18.74 -28.78
C TYR A 321 25.84 19.98 -29.65
N ARG A 322 27.01 20.62 -29.50
CA ARG A 322 27.48 21.67 -30.40
C ARG A 322 28.01 20.94 -31.63
N GLY A 323 27.10 20.59 -32.54
CA GLY A 323 27.50 20.06 -33.83
C GLY A 323 28.48 21.03 -34.48
N ASN A 324 29.64 20.52 -34.88
CA ASN A 324 30.55 21.22 -35.78
C ASN A 324 30.02 21.17 -37.20
#